data_AF-A0A371J7Z3-F1
#
_entry.id   AF-A0A371J7Z3-F1
#
_cell.length_a   1.000
_cell.length_b   1.000
_cell.length_c   1.000
_cell.angle_alpha   90.00
_cell.angle_beta   90.00
_cell.angle_gamma   90.00
#
_symmetry.space_group_name_H-M   'P 1'
#
loop_
_entity.id
_entity.type
_entity.pdbx_description
1 polymer ?
#
loop_
_entity_poly.entity_id
_entity_poly.type
_entity_poly.pdbx_seq_one_letter_code
_entity_poly.pdbx_strand_id
1 'polypeptide(L)'
;MKYDYDIEIKNILNKIYEHKIYAIAAKNDGLNIDINLFKSTNIYLGSDMNDFIINFIPKGKDGYYFRCMIANHRNYSYPRLYDYKGNPLKSISSNKVALQLWEDYVNDMLIEDISRRFSAKDFHSFIDENLGSMSNSISKYIEDYKVKNTITIPFTDKNQLLSIIKDMLINNKLDISWAEVFLDIDQIRQEMTEFSVAFNYYNEFDRLEDDLEYCLDKFCKFSSSEEIYNILVNEMNFKYVDNLGLVRE
;
A
#
# COMPACT_ATOMS: atom_id res chain seq x y z
N MET A 1 -23.38 0.95 21.60
CA MET A 1 -22.13 0.25 21.95
C MET A 1 -21.32 1.19 22.82
N LYS A 2 -20.79 0.74 23.97
CA LYS A 2 -19.93 1.57 24.81
C LYS A 2 -18.50 1.21 24.45
N TYR A 3 -17.87 2.02 23.61
CA TYR A 3 -16.46 1.88 23.32
C TYR A 3 -15.65 2.27 24.57
N ASP A 4 -14.55 1.57 24.81
CA ASP A 4 -13.55 1.94 25.80
C ASP A 4 -12.31 2.43 25.05
N TYR A 5 -12.01 3.72 25.16
CA TYR A 5 -11.00 4.37 24.34
C TYR A 5 -9.62 3.72 24.51
N ASP A 6 -9.23 3.40 25.74
CA ASP A 6 -7.90 2.83 25.98
C ASP A 6 -7.78 1.41 25.45
N ILE A 7 -8.87 0.63 25.50
CA ILE A 7 -8.93 -0.71 24.91
C ILE A 7 -8.84 -0.64 23.39
N GLU A 8 -9.59 0.26 22.75
CA GLU A 8 -9.57 0.41 21.29
C GLU A 8 -8.21 0.87 20.78
N ILE A 9 -7.58 1.82 21.48
CA ILE A 9 -6.22 2.26 21.16
C ILE A 9 -5.22 1.11 21.29
N LYS A 10 -5.31 0.30 22.35
CA LYS A 10 -4.47 -0.88 22.52
C LYS A 10 -4.68 -1.90 21.39
N ASN A 11 -5.93 -2.12 20.96
CA ASN A 11 -6.23 -3.02 19.86
C ASN A 11 -5.61 -2.54 18.54
N ILE A 12 -5.72 -1.24 18.24
CA ILE A 12 -5.10 -0.65 17.05
C ILE A 12 -3.57 -0.76 17.12
N LEU A 13 -2.95 -0.46 18.27
CA LEU A 13 -1.50 -0.62 18.47
C LEU A 13 -1.05 -2.06 18.24
N ASN A 14 -1.76 -3.05 18.79
CA ASN A 14 -1.47 -4.46 18.56
C ASN A 14 -1.53 -4.82 17.08
N LYS A 15 -2.50 -4.27 16.33
CA LYS A 15 -2.60 -4.47 14.88
C LYS A 15 -1.48 -3.80 14.10
N ILE A 16 -1.00 -2.65 14.54
CA ILE A 16 0.19 -2.00 13.98
C ILE A 16 1.43 -2.86 14.21
N TYR A 17 1.62 -3.38 15.42
CA TYR A 17 2.76 -4.26 15.73
C TYR A 17 2.72 -5.56 14.92
N GLU A 18 1.55 -6.17 14.80
CA GLU A 18 1.33 -7.33 13.93
C GLU A 18 1.70 -7.03 12.47
N HIS A 19 1.25 -5.89 11.93
CA HIS A 19 1.59 -5.47 10.57
C HIS A 19 3.11 -5.26 10.38
N LYS A 20 3.79 -4.64 11.35
CA LYS A 20 5.25 -4.44 11.29
C LYS A 20 6.00 -5.77 11.35
N ILE A 21 5.56 -6.74 12.15
CA ILE A 21 6.14 -8.09 12.18
C ILE A 21 6.03 -8.75 10.80
N TYR A 22 4.84 -8.73 10.20
CA TYR A 22 4.63 -9.30 8.86
C TYR A 22 5.52 -8.63 7.81
N ALA A 23 5.64 -7.30 7.83
CA ALA A 23 6.50 -6.57 6.91
C ALA A 23 7.99 -6.91 7.08
N ILE A 24 8.47 -7.08 8.33
CA ILE A 24 9.85 -7.50 8.61
C ILE A 24 10.07 -8.94 8.13
N ALA A 25 9.13 -9.84 8.41
CA ALA A 25 9.26 -11.24 8.04
C ALA A 25 9.27 -11.44 6.51
N ALA A 26 8.41 -10.70 5.80
CA ALA A 26 8.35 -10.69 4.34
C ALA A 26 9.66 -10.23 3.68
N LYS A 27 10.34 -9.22 4.24
CA LYS A 27 11.63 -8.73 3.73
C LYS A 27 12.80 -9.68 3.95
N ASN A 28 12.69 -10.64 4.87
CA ASN A 28 13.76 -11.56 5.25
C ASN A 28 13.51 -13.01 4.74
N ASP A 29 12.66 -13.16 3.73
CA ASP A 29 12.42 -14.40 2.97
C ASP A 29 12.07 -15.66 3.76
N GLY A 30 11.58 -15.51 4.99
CA GLY A 30 11.24 -16.66 5.84
C GLY A 30 12.46 -17.35 6.44
N LEU A 31 13.58 -16.63 6.62
CA LEU A 31 14.62 -17.06 7.55
C LEU A 31 13.95 -17.38 8.90
N ASN A 32 14.25 -18.58 9.38
CA ASN A 32 13.83 -19.18 10.65
C ASN A 32 13.42 -18.09 11.66
N ILE A 33 12.12 -18.01 12.02
CA ILE A 33 11.51 -16.93 12.82
C ILE A 33 12.28 -16.75 14.13
N ASP A 34 13.34 -15.96 14.09
CA ASP A 34 14.18 -15.67 15.24
C ASP A 34 13.65 -14.41 15.90
N ILE A 35 13.26 -14.51 17.16
CA ILE A 35 12.85 -13.38 18.01
C ILE A 35 13.88 -12.25 17.95
N ASN A 36 15.18 -12.60 17.85
CA ASN A 36 16.27 -11.63 17.79
C ASN A 36 16.25 -10.79 16.51
N LEU A 37 15.75 -11.32 15.39
CA LEU A 37 15.59 -10.57 14.15
C LEU A 37 14.61 -9.40 14.34
N PHE A 38 13.47 -9.68 14.95
CA PHE A 38 12.45 -8.65 15.18
C PHE A 38 12.91 -7.61 16.22
N LYS A 39 13.57 -8.05 17.30
CA LYS A 39 14.04 -7.15 18.36
C LYS A 39 15.27 -6.31 17.98
N SER A 40 16.06 -6.76 17.01
CA SER A 40 17.20 -5.97 16.51
C SER A 40 16.81 -4.95 15.44
N THR A 41 15.61 -5.08 14.86
CA THR A 41 15.11 -4.16 13.85
C THR A 41 14.56 -2.89 14.51
N ASN A 42 15.11 -1.74 14.12
CA ASN A 42 14.56 -0.45 14.55
C ASN A 42 13.18 -0.24 13.94
N ILE A 43 12.18 -0.06 14.80
CA ILE A 43 10.81 0.22 14.38
C ILE A 43 10.48 1.70 14.57
N TYR A 44 9.74 2.23 13.61
CA TYR A 44 9.21 3.58 13.66
C TYR A 44 7.78 3.58 13.11
N LEU A 45 6.96 4.47 13.63
CA LEU A 45 5.65 4.77 13.08
C LEU A 45 5.79 5.99 12.17
N GLY A 46 5.87 5.76 10.86
CA GLY A 46 5.88 6.82 9.86
C GLY A 46 4.47 7.21 9.44
N SER A 47 4.38 8.28 8.64
CA SER A 47 3.13 8.76 8.05
C SER A 47 2.52 7.78 7.05
N ASP A 48 3.32 6.83 6.54
CA ASP A 48 2.87 5.70 5.72
C ASP A 48 1.78 4.86 6.42
N MET A 49 1.73 4.89 7.75
CA MET A 49 0.76 4.15 8.54
C MET A 49 -0.52 4.94 8.84
N ASN A 50 -0.63 6.20 8.44
CA ASN A 50 -1.80 7.03 8.76
C ASN A 50 -3.08 6.45 8.18
N ASP A 51 -3.08 6.10 6.90
CA ASP A 51 -4.24 5.48 6.24
C ASP A 51 -4.58 4.12 6.85
N PHE A 52 -3.55 3.35 7.22
CA PHE A 52 -3.73 2.08 7.92
C PHE A 52 -4.45 2.28 9.27
N ILE A 53 -4.07 3.30 10.05
CA ILE A 53 -4.72 3.65 11.32
C ILE A 53 -6.18 4.08 11.09
N ILE A 54 -6.41 4.97 10.12
CA ILE A 54 -7.75 5.49 9.82
C ILE A 54 -8.68 4.36 9.37
N ASN A 55 -8.17 3.36 8.65
CA ASN A 55 -8.95 2.22 8.19
C ASN A 55 -9.51 1.34 9.31
N PHE A 56 -9.01 1.45 10.55
CA PHE A 56 -9.62 0.78 11.71
C PHE A 56 -10.86 1.49 12.26
N ILE A 57 -11.11 2.74 11.86
CA ILE A 57 -12.34 3.44 12.24
C ILE A 57 -13.51 2.75 11.51
N PRO A 58 -14.55 2.27 12.24
CA PRO A 58 -15.71 1.67 11.61
C PRO A 58 -16.40 2.62 10.64
N LYS A 59 -17.15 2.09 9.67
CA LYS A 59 -17.89 2.91 8.72
C LYS A 59 -19.28 3.28 9.27
N GLY A 60 -19.83 4.40 8.80
CA GLY A 60 -21.19 4.82 9.11
C GLY A 60 -21.42 5.19 10.58
N LYS A 61 -22.53 4.71 11.14
CA LYS A 61 -22.99 5.07 12.50
C LYS A 61 -21.98 4.72 13.59
N ASP A 62 -21.34 3.56 13.47
CA ASP A 62 -20.35 3.10 14.46
C ASP A 62 -19.06 3.93 14.40
N GLY A 63 -18.65 4.33 13.19
CA GLY A 63 -17.54 5.26 12.99
C GLY A 63 -17.77 6.61 13.63
N TYR A 64 -18.97 7.16 13.46
CA TYR A 64 -19.37 8.39 14.12
C TYR A 64 -19.24 8.28 15.65
N TYR A 65 -19.77 7.22 16.26
CA TYR A 65 -19.67 7.04 17.71
C TYR A 65 -18.24 6.85 18.19
N PHE A 66 -17.41 6.15 17.42
CA PHE A 66 -15.98 6.02 17.72
C PHE A 66 -15.28 7.38 17.69
N ARG A 67 -15.55 8.21 16.66
CA ARG A 67 -15.05 9.60 16.58
C ARG A 67 -15.55 10.48 17.72
N CYS A 68 -16.81 10.35 18.13
CA CYS A 68 -17.33 11.04 19.32
C CYS A 68 -16.58 10.62 20.58
N MET A 69 -16.18 9.36 20.71
CA MET A 69 -15.39 8.90 21.84
C MET A 69 -13.98 9.52 21.82
N ILE A 70 -13.31 9.54 20.66
CA ILE A 70 -11.99 10.19 20.51
C ILE A 70 -12.10 11.67 20.92
N ALA A 71 -13.09 12.39 20.38
CA ALA A 71 -13.34 13.79 20.72
C ALA A 71 -13.58 13.99 22.22
N ASN A 72 -14.41 13.15 22.84
CA ASN A 72 -14.65 13.19 24.29
C ASN A 72 -13.38 12.97 25.10
N HIS A 73 -12.52 12.03 24.71
CA HIS A 73 -11.26 11.77 25.40
C HIS A 73 -10.33 12.99 25.41
N ARG A 74 -10.34 13.77 24.32
CA ARG A 74 -9.58 15.02 24.18
C ARG A 74 -10.34 16.27 24.64
N ASN A 75 -11.49 16.11 25.30
CA ASN A 75 -12.39 17.21 25.72
C ASN A 75 -12.81 18.15 24.56
N TYR A 76 -13.02 17.58 23.37
CA TYR A 76 -13.41 18.30 22.16
C TYR A 76 -14.91 18.12 21.85
N SER A 77 -15.51 19.15 21.26
CA SER A 77 -16.92 19.11 20.83
C SER A 77 -17.11 18.26 19.57
N TYR A 78 -18.30 17.68 19.40
CA TYR A 78 -18.66 16.92 18.21
C TYR A 78 -20.08 17.26 17.74
N PRO A 79 -20.35 17.19 16.42
CA PRO A 79 -21.67 17.45 15.87
C PRO A 79 -22.64 16.38 16.37
N ARG A 80 -23.86 16.79 16.73
CA ARG A 80 -24.91 15.85 17.14
C ARG A 80 -25.67 15.38 15.89
N LEU A 81 -25.48 14.10 15.53
CA LEU A 81 -26.12 13.49 14.36
C LEU A 81 -27.25 12.52 14.71
N TYR A 82 -27.19 11.91 15.89
CA TYR A 82 -28.15 10.92 16.35
C TYR A 82 -28.82 11.33 17.67
N ASP A 83 -30.05 10.88 17.88
CA ASP A 83 -30.76 11.01 19.15
C ASP A 83 -30.23 10.02 20.21
N TYR A 84 -30.80 10.07 21.42
CA TYR A 84 -30.41 9.17 22.52
C TYR A 84 -30.78 7.70 22.28
N LYS A 85 -31.67 7.42 21.33
CA LYS A 85 -32.04 6.06 20.87
C LYS A 85 -31.18 5.61 19.69
N GLY A 86 -30.31 6.48 19.16
CA GLY A 86 -29.47 6.22 18.00
C GLY A 86 -30.18 6.40 16.66
N ASN A 87 -31.30 7.11 16.59
CA ASN A 87 -31.95 7.46 15.32
C ASN A 87 -31.33 8.74 14.74
N PRO A 88 -31.22 8.87 13.41
CA PRO A 88 -30.76 10.10 12.76
C PRO A 88 -31.65 11.29 13.13
N LEU A 89 -31.05 12.45 13.41
CA LEU A 89 -31.78 13.68 13.70
C LEU A 89 -32.37 14.27 12.40
N LYS A 90 -33.63 14.74 12.48
CA LYS A 90 -34.32 15.39 11.36
C LYS A 90 -33.70 16.73 10.97
N SER A 91 -33.15 17.46 11.94
CA SER A 91 -32.39 18.69 11.72
C SER A 91 -30.97 18.48 12.25
N ILE A 92 -30.01 18.42 11.34
CA ILE A 92 -28.60 18.29 11.67
C ILE A 92 -28.03 19.70 11.87
N SER A 93 -27.26 19.89 12.94
CA SER A 93 -26.65 21.18 13.31
C SER A 93 -25.43 21.56 12.47
N SER A 94 -24.94 20.64 11.63
CA SER A 94 -23.74 20.78 10.79
C SER A 94 -24.07 20.57 9.32
N ASN A 95 -23.49 21.39 8.44
CA ASN A 95 -23.48 21.11 7.01
C ASN A 95 -22.45 19.99 6.68
N LYS A 96 -22.52 19.44 5.46
CA LYS A 96 -21.67 18.32 5.03
C LYS A 96 -20.17 18.64 5.13
N VAL A 97 -19.78 19.86 4.80
CA VAL A 97 -18.37 20.32 4.82
C VAL A 97 -17.84 20.35 6.25
N ALA A 98 -18.60 20.94 7.19
CA ALA A 98 -18.22 21.00 8.60
C ALA A 98 -18.10 19.61 9.22
N LEU A 99 -18.96 18.66 8.80
CA LEU A 99 -18.87 17.28 9.24
C LEU A 99 -17.57 16.62 8.76
N GLN A 100 -17.23 16.78 7.48
CA GLN A 100 -16.01 16.22 6.91
C GLN A 100 -14.75 16.77 7.60
N LEU A 101 -14.68 18.10 7.79
CA LEU A 101 -13.56 18.72 8.51
C LEU A 101 -13.43 18.21 9.95
N TRP A 102 -14.57 17.97 10.62
CA TRP A 102 -14.55 17.37 11.95
C TRP A 102 -14.06 15.93 11.93
N GLU A 103 -14.50 15.12 10.96
CA GLU A 103 -14.04 13.74 10.82
C GLU A 103 -12.53 13.67 10.59
N ASP A 104 -12.00 14.50 9.70
CA ASP A 104 -10.56 14.58 9.40
C ASP A 104 -9.77 15.00 10.64
N TYR A 105 -10.22 16.05 11.34
CA TYR A 105 -9.57 16.53 12.55
C TYR A 105 -9.55 15.47 13.67
N VAL A 106 -10.63 14.69 13.82
CA VAL A 106 -10.68 13.61 14.81
C VAL A 106 -9.80 12.43 14.40
N ASN A 107 -9.67 12.16 13.09
CA ASN A 107 -8.72 11.16 12.60
C ASN A 107 -7.28 11.54 12.96
N ASP A 108 -6.92 12.82 12.82
CA ASP A 108 -5.60 13.32 13.21
C ASP A 108 -5.34 13.16 14.71
N MET A 109 -6.34 13.39 15.56
CA MET A 109 -6.22 13.13 17.01
C MET A 109 -5.91 11.67 17.30
N LEU A 110 -6.60 10.74 16.63
CA LEU A 110 -6.36 9.31 16.77
C LEU A 110 -4.91 8.96 16.37
N ILE A 111 -4.45 9.47 15.23
CA ILE A 111 -3.08 9.25 14.76
C ILE A 111 -2.07 9.78 15.78
N GLU A 112 -2.29 10.97 16.32
CA GLU A 112 -1.42 11.55 17.35
C GLU A 112 -1.39 10.69 18.62
N ASP A 113 -2.54 10.22 19.10
CA ASP A 113 -2.64 9.36 20.28
C ASP A 113 -1.93 8.02 20.09
N ILE A 114 -2.10 7.40 18.92
CA ILE A 114 -1.38 6.18 18.54
C ILE A 114 0.12 6.44 18.49
N SER A 115 0.54 7.54 17.86
CA SER A 115 1.96 7.89 17.71
C SER A 115 2.65 8.14 19.04
N ARG A 116 1.97 8.76 20.00
CA ARG A 116 2.49 8.99 21.35
C ARG A 116 2.62 7.71 22.19
N ARG A 117 1.75 6.73 21.95
CA ARG A 117 1.72 5.47 22.70
C ARG A 117 2.54 4.36 22.03
N PHE A 118 2.84 4.50 20.75
CA PHE A 118 3.72 3.57 20.04
C PHE A 118 5.11 3.59 20.66
N SER A 119 5.62 2.42 21.04
CA SER A 119 6.95 2.31 21.62
C SER A 119 7.65 1.01 21.24
N ALA A 120 8.98 1.07 21.08
CA ALA A 120 9.80 -0.12 20.84
C ALA A 120 9.72 -1.12 22.00
N LYS A 121 9.53 -0.62 23.23
CA LYS A 121 9.37 -1.45 24.42
C LYS A 121 8.09 -2.28 24.36
N ASP A 122 6.97 -1.65 23.99
CA ASP A 122 5.69 -2.33 23.89
C ASP A 122 5.67 -3.29 22.70
N PHE A 123 6.35 -2.95 21.60
CA PHE A 123 6.56 -3.88 20.50
C PHE A 123 7.36 -5.13 20.91
N HIS A 124 8.46 -4.97 21.65
CA HIS A 124 9.23 -6.11 22.15
C HIS A 124 8.39 -6.99 23.08
N SER A 125 7.60 -6.36 23.94
CA SER A 125 6.67 -7.07 24.84
C SER A 125 5.59 -7.82 24.04
N PHE A 126 5.05 -7.19 23.00
CA PHE A 126 4.09 -7.81 22.10
C PHE A 126 4.66 -9.03 21.37
N ILE A 127 5.91 -8.96 20.90
CA ILE A 127 6.62 -10.09 20.30
C ILE A 127 6.75 -11.24 21.31
N ASP A 128 7.22 -10.95 22.53
CA ASP A 128 7.42 -11.97 23.56
C ASP A 128 6.13 -12.71 23.92
N GLU A 129 5.00 -12.00 23.92
CA GLU A 129 3.69 -12.56 24.24
C GLU A 129 3.01 -13.28 23.05
N ASN A 130 3.21 -12.81 21.81
CA ASN A 130 2.37 -13.20 20.67
C ASN A 130 3.10 -13.89 19.52
N LEU A 131 4.44 -13.85 19.44
CA LEU A 131 5.14 -14.41 18.27
C LEU A 131 4.89 -15.92 18.10
N GLY A 132 4.83 -16.65 19.22
CA GLY A 132 4.56 -18.09 19.21
C GLY A 132 3.19 -18.44 18.63
N SER A 133 2.15 -17.64 18.91
CA SER A 133 0.81 -17.86 18.37
C SER A 133 0.66 -17.37 16.92
N MET A 134 1.51 -16.43 16.50
CA MET A 134 1.51 -15.85 15.16
C MET A 134 2.36 -16.62 14.15
N SER A 135 3.17 -17.60 14.55
CA SER A 135 4.08 -18.30 13.62
C SER A 135 3.38 -18.82 12.36
N ASN A 136 2.19 -19.41 12.47
CA ASN A 136 1.45 -19.93 11.32
C ASN A 136 0.88 -18.81 10.44
N SER A 137 0.42 -17.72 11.04
CA SER A 137 -0.12 -16.58 10.27
C SER A 137 0.99 -15.81 9.56
N ILE A 138 2.18 -15.72 10.17
CA ILE A 138 3.38 -15.17 9.55
C ILE A 138 3.76 -16.01 8.33
N SER A 139 3.88 -17.33 8.46
CA SER A 139 4.23 -18.21 7.32
C SER A 139 3.24 -18.07 6.17
N LYS A 140 1.93 -18.08 6.47
CA LYS A 140 0.90 -17.86 5.46
C LYS A 140 1.00 -16.48 4.80
N TYR A 141 1.25 -15.43 5.59
CA TYR A 141 1.43 -14.10 5.05
C TYR A 141 2.65 -14.02 4.12
N ILE A 142 3.75 -14.69 4.46
CA ILE A 142 4.94 -14.76 3.60
C ILE A 142 4.62 -15.50 2.30
N GLU A 143 3.90 -16.61 2.34
CA GLU A 143 3.45 -17.33 1.14
C GLU A 143 2.57 -16.43 0.26
N ASP A 144 1.56 -15.78 0.85
CA ASP A 144 0.68 -14.85 0.14
C ASP A 144 1.44 -13.64 -0.42
N TYR A 145 2.43 -13.13 0.31
CA TYR A 145 3.30 -12.03 -0.12
C TYR A 145 4.19 -12.45 -1.30
N LYS A 146 4.80 -13.63 -1.23
CA LYS A 146 5.58 -14.20 -2.32
C LYS A 146 4.70 -14.37 -3.56
N VAL A 147 3.51 -14.97 -3.43
CA VAL A 147 2.58 -15.14 -4.56
C VAL A 147 2.17 -13.80 -5.18
N LYS A 148 1.91 -12.78 -4.36
CA LYS A 148 1.52 -11.44 -4.86
C LYS A 148 2.65 -10.69 -5.55
N ASN A 149 3.88 -10.86 -5.08
CA ASN A 149 5.05 -10.19 -5.66
C ASN A 149 5.73 -11.01 -6.75
N THR A 150 5.33 -12.27 -6.91
CA THR A 150 5.81 -13.13 -7.99
C THR A 150 5.26 -12.60 -9.30
N ILE A 151 6.12 -11.95 -10.09
CA ILE A 151 5.77 -11.50 -11.44
C ILE A 151 5.97 -12.70 -12.36
N THR A 152 4.87 -13.24 -12.87
CA THR A 152 4.90 -14.31 -13.88
C THR A 152 4.54 -13.71 -15.23
N ILE A 153 5.47 -13.80 -16.18
CA ILE A 153 5.27 -13.46 -17.58
C ILE A 153 5.11 -14.78 -18.35
N PRO A 154 3.88 -15.23 -18.63
CA PRO A 154 3.66 -16.47 -19.35
C PRO A 154 3.94 -16.25 -20.83
N PHE A 155 4.86 -17.01 -21.42
CA PHE A 155 5.10 -16.99 -22.86
C PHE A 155 5.37 -18.40 -23.39
N THR A 156 4.84 -18.70 -24.57
CA THR A 156 5.05 -19.99 -25.26
C THR A 156 6.15 -19.88 -26.32
N ASP A 157 6.30 -18.70 -26.92
CA ASP A 157 7.36 -18.36 -27.86
C ASP A 157 7.99 -17.03 -27.44
N LYS A 158 9.33 -16.94 -27.49
CA LYS A 158 10.08 -15.72 -27.18
C LYS A 158 9.61 -14.55 -28.03
N ASN A 159 9.16 -14.79 -29.26
CA ASN A 159 8.67 -13.74 -30.15
C ASN A 159 7.43 -13.01 -29.63
N GLN A 160 6.67 -13.61 -28.73
CA GLN A 160 5.43 -13.03 -28.18
C GLN A 160 5.67 -12.20 -26.91
N LEU A 161 6.90 -12.20 -26.38
CA LEU A 161 7.23 -11.61 -25.09
C LEU A 161 6.91 -10.11 -25.03
N LEU A 162 7.19 -9.36 -26.10
CA LEU A 162 6.88 -7.93 -26.17
C LEU A 162 5.36 -7.68 -26.11
N SER A 163 4.58 -8.44 -26.87
CA SER A 163 3.12 -8.31 -26.88
C SER A 163 2.52 -8.61 -25.51
N ILE A 164 3.02 -9.66 -24.85
CA ILE A 164 2.54 -10.09 -23.53
C ILE A 164 2.87 -9.04 -22.46
N ILE A 165 4.06 -8.45 -22.52
CA ILE A 165 4.46 -7.39 -21.58
C ILE A 165 3.61 -6.13 -21.78
N LYS A 166 3.35 -5.74 -23.04
CA LYS A 166 2.44 -4.62 -23.36
C LYS A 166 1.04 -4.88 -22.81
N ASP A 167 0.49 -6.06 -23.07
CA ASP A 167 -0.82 -6.45 -22.55
C ASP A 167 -0.86 -6.47 -21.01
N MET A 168 0.22 -6.90 -20.35
CA MET A 168 0.31 -6.91 -18.90
C MET A 168 0.39 -5.50 -18.29
N LEU A 169 1.08 -4.57 -18.95
CA LEU A 169 1.13 -3.15 -18.56
C LEU A 169 -0.24 -2.49 -18.72
N ILE A 170 -0.89 -2.65 -19.89
CA ILE A 170 -2.21 -2.07 -20.17
C ILE A 170 -3.28 -2.61 -19.21
N ASN A 171 -3.20 -3.90 -18.86
CA ASN A 171 -4.17 -4.54 -17.94
C ASN A 171 -3.80 -4.40 -16.45
N ASN A 172 -2.84 -3.54 -16.08
CA ASN A 172 -2.39 -3.33 -14.70
C ASN A 172 -1.92 -4.62 -13.97
N LYS A 173 -1.46 -5.62 -14.73
CA LYS A 173 -0.84 -6.84 -14.17
C LYS A 173 0.64 -6.65 -13.88
N LEU A 174 1.25 -5.67 -14.55
CA LEU A 174 2.61 -5.19 -14.32
C LEU A 174 2.51 -3.73 -13.89
N ASP A 175 3.29 -3.33 -12.90
CA ASP A 175 3.32 -1.93 -12.44
C ASP A 175 3.88 -1.01 -13.54
N ILE A 176 3.34 0.21 -13.67
CA ILE A 176 3.74 1.16 -14.72
C ILE A 176 5.22 1.55 -14.64
N SER A 177 5.85 1.44 -13.46
CA SER A 177 7.30 1.64 -13.29
C SER A 177 8.13 0.73 -14.20
N TRP A 178 7.58 -0.42 -14.60
CA TRP A 178 8.24 -1.31 -15.55
C TRP A 178 8.26 -0.76 -16.97
N ALA A 179 7.36 0.15 -17.33
CA ALA A 179 7.33 0.78 -18.64
C ALA A 179 8.63 1.55 -18.90
N GLU A 180 9.27 2.15 -17.89
CA GLU A 180 10.57 2.83 -18.01
C GLU A 180 11.69 1.95 -18.57
N VAL A 181 11.63 0.65 -18.26
CA VAL A 181 12.61 -0.35 -18.71
C VAL A 181 12.45 -0.60 -20.20
N PHE A 182 11.21 -0.68 -20.67
CA PHE A 182 10.88 -1.03 -22.05
C PHE A 182 10.77 0.18 -22.99
N LEU A 183 10.63 1.39 -22.44
CA LEU A 183 10.37 2.62 -23.21
C LEU A 183 11.57 3.57 -23.23
N ASP A 184 11.77 4.21 -24.38
CA ASP A 184 12.74 5.28 -24.55
C ASP A 184 12.17 6.61 -24.08
N ILE A 185 12.33 6.86 -22.78
CA ILE A 185 11.87 8.10 -22.11
C ILE A 185 12.49 9.34 -22.77
N ASP A 186 13.72 9.25 -23.29
CA ASP A 186 14.36 10.39 -23.95
C ASP A 186 13.73 10.68 -25.32
N GLN A 187 13.24 9.67 -26.04
CA GLN A 187 12.45 9.89 -27.25
C GLN A 187 11.05 10.44 -26.94
N ILE A 188 10.41 9.98 -25.85
CA ILE A 188 9.14 10.56 -25.38
C ILE A 188 9.34 12.04 -25.08
N ARG A 189 10.41 12.40 -24.36
CA ARG A 189 10.81 13.78 -24.07
C ARG A 189 11.05 14.60 -25.32
N GLN A 190 11.76 14.04 -26.31
CA GLN A 190 12.02 14.72 -27.58
C GLN A 190 10.73 15.01 -28.35
N GLU A 191 9.84 14.01 -28.50
CA GLU A 191 8.55 14.22 -29.15
C GLU A 191 7.70 15.24 -28.37
N MET A 192 7.68 15.17 -27.04
CA MET A 192 6.99 16.19 -26.23
C MET A 192 7.58 17.58 -26.46
N THR A 193 8.90 17.71 -26.59
CA THR A 193 9.56 19.00 -26.83
C THR A 193 9.27 19.55 -28.24
N GLU A 194 9.12 18.67 -29.24
CA GLU A 194 8.81 19.04 -30.63
C GLU A 194 7.35 19.47 -30.82
N PHE A 195 6.42 18.87 -30.08
CA PHE A 195 4.98 19.08 -30.25
C PHE A 195 4.32 19.93 -29.15
N SER A 196 5.01 20.24 -28.04
CA SER A 196 4.43 21.03 -26.95
C SER A 196 4.70 22.54 -27.08
N VAL A 197 3.64 23.33 -26.88
CA VAL A 197 3.76 24.73 -26.46
C VAL A 197 4.19 24.71 -25.00
N ALA A 198 5.24 25.46 -24.64
CA ALA A 198 5.89 25.50 -23.33
C ALA A 198 4.93 25.46 -22.13
N PHE A 199 4.56 24.25 -21.68
CA PHE A 199 3.87 24.02 -20.43
C PHE A 199 4.82 23.27 -19.50
N ASN A 200 5.44 24.01 -18.58
CA ASN A 200 6.43 23.53 -17.60
C ASN A 200 5.90 22.47 -16.60
N TYR A 201 4.66 22.00 -16.74
CA TYR A 201 3.99 21.14 -15.78
C TYR A 201 3.63 19.74 -16.30
N TYR A 202 3.72 19.48 -17.61
CA TYR A 202 3.40 18.18 -18.19
C TYR A 202 4.71 17.48 -18.60
N ASN A 203 5.02 16.36 -17.96
CA ASN A 203 6.28 15.63 -18.13
C ASN A 203 6.06 14.26 -18.80
N GLU A 204 7.16 13.54 -19.07
CA GLU A 204 7.11 12.26 -19.78
C GLU A 204 6.34 11.17 -19.03
N PHE A 205 6.28 11.25 -17.69
CA PHE A 205 5.55 10.31 -16.84
C PHE A 205 4.05 10.60 -16.85
N ASP A 206 3.64 11.87 -16.89
CA ASP A 206 2.23 12.22 -17.06
C ASP A 206 1.69 11.69 -18.41
N ARG A 207 2.52 11.75 -19.47
CA ARG A 207 2.17 11.19 -20.78
C ARG A 207 2.14 9.66 -20.79
N LEU A 208 2.97 9.00 -20.00
CA LEU A 208 2.93 7.55 -19.83
C LEU A 208 1.66 7.09 -19.09
N GLU A 209 1.21 7.86 -18.10
CA GLU A 209 -0.02 7.58 -17.37
C GLU A 209 -1.27 7.82 -18.24
N ASP A 210 -1.27 8.88 -19.05
CA ASP A 210 -2.41 9.24 -19.90
C ASP A 210 -2.52 8.35 -21.16
N ASP A 211 -1.40 8.06 -21.84
CA ASP A 211 -1.35 7.43 -23.17
C ASP A 211 -0.34 6.25 -23.23
N LEU A 212 -0.43 5.33 -22.27
CA LEU A 212 0.48 4.17 -22.14
C LEU A 212 0.55 3.32 -23.42
N GLU A 213 -0.58 3.05 -24.07
CA GLU A 213 -0.66 2.21 -25.28
C GLU A 213 0.12 2.84 -26.45
N TYR A 214 -0.08 4.14 -26.68
CA TYR A 214 0.66 4.88 -27.71
C TYR A 214 2.16 4.91 -27.41
N CYS A 215 2.54 5.07 -26.14
CA CYS A 215 3.94 5.10 -25.76
C CYS A 215 4.63 3.75 -26.00
N LEU A 216 3.96 2.65 -25.63
CA LEU A 216 4.42 1.26 -25.84
C LEU A 216 4.58 0.90 -27.32
N ASP A 217 3.73 1.42 -28.19
CA ASP A 217 3.82 1.15 -29.62
C ASP A 217 4.87 1.95 -30.34
N LYS A 218 5.08 3.21 -29.94
CA LYS A 218 5.96 4.12 -30.68
C LYS A 218 7.40 4.18 -30.16
N PHE A 219 7.61 4.05 -28.85
CA PHE A 219 8.91 4.31 -28.21
C PHE A 219 9.54 3.09 -27.54
N CYS A 220 9.18 1.87 -27.96
CA CYS A 220 9.78 0.66 -27.44
C CYS A 220 11.29 0.62 -27.75
N LYS A 221 12.13 0.53 -26.70
CA LYS A 221 13.61 0.45 -26.82
C LYS A 221 14.07 -0.81 -27.54
N PHE A 222 13.30 -1.89 -27.44
CA PHE A 222 13.73 -3.20 -27.89
C PHE A 222 13.07 -3.58 -29.20
N SER A 223 13.91 -3.90 -30.18
CA SER A 223 13.50 -4.39 -31.50
C SER A 223 13.53 -5.92 -31.59
N SER A 224 14.29 -6.58 -30.71
CA SER A 224 14.41 -8.04 -30.69
C SER A 224 13.89 -8.63 -29.38
N SER A 225 13.08 -9.68 -29.49
CA SER A 225 12.51 -10.39 -28.33
C SER A 225 13.57 -11.13 -27.51
N GLU A 226 14.76 -11.30 -28.08
CA GLU A 226 15.93 -11.92 -27.44
C GLU A 226 16.68 -10.93 -26.53
N GLU A 227 16.74 -9.64 -26.88
CA GLU A 227 17.22 -8.58 -25.98
C GLU A 227 16.32 -8.42 -24.76
N ILE A 228 15.00 -8.44 -24.97
CA ILE A 228 14.01 -8.38 -23.88
C ILE A 228 14.21 -9.56 -22.93
N TYR A 229 14.35 -10.77 -23.47
CA TYR A 229 14.60 -11.97 -22.68
C TYR A 229 15.91 -11.88 -21.89
N ASN A 230 16.98 -11.40 -22.52
CA ASN A 230 18.28 -11.26 -21.87
C ASN A 230 18.29 -10.22 -20.75
N ILE A 231 17.58 -9.10 -20.90
CA ILE A 231 17.46 -8.08 -19.85
C ILE A 231 16.60 -8.61 -18.71
N LEU A 232 15.51 -9.30 -19.02
CA LEU A 232 14.67 -9.91 -17.99
C LEU A 232 15.44 -10.95 -17.16
N VAL A 233 16.22 -11.82 -17.80
CA VAL A 233 16.96 -12.88 -17.10
C VAL A 233 18.23 -12.34 -16.41
N ASN A 234 19.03 -11.52 -17.09
CA ASN A 234 20.37 -11.13 -16.62
C ASN A 234 20.36 -9.87 -15.76
N GLU A 235 19.48 -8.91 -16.01
CA GLU A 235 19.43 -7.64 -15.28
C GLU A 235 18.28 -7.60 -14.26
N MET A 236 17.16 -8.27 -14.56
CA MET A 236 15.96 -8.25 -13.73
C MET A 236 15.71 -9.53 -12.92
N ASN A 237 16.67 -10.47 -12.92
CA ASN A 237 16.64 -11.71 -12.14
C ASN A 237 15.42 -12.62 -12.36
N PHE A 238 14.80 -12.59 -13.55
CA PHE A 238 13.76 -13.56 -13.88
C PHE A 238 14.37 -14.94 -14.12
N LYS A 239 13.71 -15.96 -13.57
CA LYS A 239 14.02 -17.37 -13.81
C LYS A 239 13.00 -17.95 -14.78
N TYR A 240 13.47 -18.67 -15.79
CA TYR A 240 12.59 -19.39 -16.69
C TYR A 240 12.13 -20.70 -16.03
N VAL A 241 10.82 -20.91 -15.97
CA VAL A 241 10.18 -22.11 -15.44
C VAL A 241 9.33 -22.74 -16.53
N ASP A 242 9.64 -24.00 -16.88
CA ASP A 242 8.89 -24.76 -17.89
C ASP A 242 7.39 -24.77 -17.57
N ASN A 243 6.55 -24.50 -18.58
CA ASN A 243 5.08 -24.34 -18.51
C ASN A 243 4.54 -23.12 -17.76
N LEU A 244 5.38 -22.27 -17.16
CA LEU A 244 4.97 -21.04 -16.46
C LEU A 244 5.51 -19.75 -17.12
N GLY A 245 6.66 -19.81 -17.79
CA GLY A 245 7.30 -18.67 -18.44
C GLY A 245 8.41 -18.06 -17.59
N LEU A 246 8.57 -16.73 -17.63
CA LEU A 246 9.56 -16.01 -16.82
C LEU A 246 8.94 -15.63 -15.48
N VAL A 247 9.59 -16.01 -14.39
CA VAL A 247 9.14 -15.80 -13.02
C VAL A 247 10.18 -15.00 -12.25
N ARG A 248 9.79 -13.89 -11.64
CA ARG A 248 10.61 -13.14 -10.68
C ARG A 248 9.97 -13.24 -9.31
N GLU A 249 10.73 -13.73 -8.34
CA GLU A 249 10.38 -13.79 -6.91
C GLU A 249 10.79 -12.50 -6.18
#